data_AF-A0A0U3MUN6-F1
#
_entry.id   AF-A0A0U3MUN6-F1
#
_cell.length_a   1.000
_cell.length_b   1.000
_cell.length_c   1.000
_cell.angle_alpha   90.00
_cell.angle_beta   90.00
_cell.angle_gamma   90.00
#
_symmetry.space_group_name_H-M   'P 1'
#
loop_
_entity.id
_entity.type
_entity.pdbx_description
1 polymer ?
#
loop_
_entity_poly.entity_id
_entity_poly.type
_entity_poly.pdbx_seq_one_letter_code
_entity_poly.pdbx_strand_id
1 'polypeptide(L)'
;MYSEGTACWPYGLLGLDEPSDDPKLLKRAYARQLKQVDQASEADAFQALRQAYETALRQADTRTGTGIGTGTGTGTGIGTVEGHGDRRGHEHDGALLQSVTGSDPSGPAADPSEPVTARDRAAEAEDGGEPASGREDRAADEAFAALRQAIYDLKPSRRSASHLLKLLARVEDFTHDEQRDLGFAVMFYLRRCLEQRDDGGYVLKTGFSEKLKFRLNTLFHWWDDAVEMREFVQDEDELSIALIMYRRPRSMIELILINIWRYFLFAVDCVIYILSIIFAIGFIIGFLLVVVEVFSMDMHPVLKISAVIVPVLVFLLHAVGVFDGVYKAARVKFRSLLSKARILNLML
;
A
#
# COMPACT_ATOMS: atom_id res chain seq x y z
N MET A 1 13.91 -23.77 -12.44
CA MET A 1 13.55 -23.07 -13.68
C MET A 1 12.07 -22.79 -13.62
N TYR A 2 11.69 -21.56 -13.27
CA TYR A 2 10.30 -21.13 -13.32
C TYR A 2 9.99 -20.90 -14.80
N SER A 3 8.96 -21.56 -15.34
CA SER A 3 8.41 -21.15 -16.63
C SER A 3 7.98 -19.70 -16.48
N GLU A 4 8.63 -18.80 -17.22
CA GLU A 4 8.18 -17.43 -17.42
C GLU A 4 6.86 -17.49 -18.18
N GLY A 5 5.77 -17.77 -17.46
CA GLY A 5 4.43 -17.62 -17.99
C GLY A 5 4.28 -16.17 -18.43
N THR A 6 3.77 -15.96 -19.64
CA THR A 6 3.61 -14.64 -20.26
C THR A 6 2.61 -13.75 -19.51
N ALA A 7 1.86 -14.32 -18.56
CA ALA A 7 0.89 -13.58 -17.77
C ALA A 7 1.58 -12.57 -16.84
N CYS A 8 1.05 -11.35 -16.83
CA CYS A 8 1.46 -10.33 -15.88
C CYS A 8 1.20 -10.78 -14.43
N TRP A 9 1.90 -10.14 -13.50
CA TRP A 9 1.58 -10.25 -12.08
C TRP A 9 0.11 -9.83 -11.84
N PRO A 10 -0.67 -10.56 -11.00
CA PRO A 10 -0.28 -11.64 -10.09
C PRO A 10 -0.26 -13.07 -10.69
N TYR A 11 -0.82 -13.28 -11.89
CA TYR A 11 -1.07 -14.62 -12.44
C TYR A 11 0.20 -15.37 -12.83
N GLY A 12 1.24 -14.67 -13.31
CA GLY A 12 2.53 -15.28 -13.63
C GLY A 12 3.18 -15.97 -12.43
N LEU A 13 3.07 -15.39 -11.22
CA LEU A 13 3.62 -16.00 -10.01
C LEU A 13 2.86 -17.26 -9.57
N LEU A 14 1.58 -17.38 -9.94
CA LEU A 14 0.78 -18.60 -9.74
C LEU A 14 1.10 -19.70 -10.79
N GLY A 15 1.91 -19.38 -11.81
CA GLY A 15 2.21 -20.26 -12.94
C GLY A 15 0.99 -20.49 -13.82
N LEU A 16 0.21 -19.44 -14.04
CA LEU A 16 -0.88 -19.41 -15.01
C LEU A 16 -0.42 -18.63 -16.23
N ASP A 17 -0.66 -19.17 -17.42
CA ASP A 17 -0.26 -18.54 -18.69
C ASP A 17 -1.22 -17.42 -19.11
N GLU A 18 -2.46 -17.45 -18.61
CA GLU A 18 -3.50 -16.47 -18.88
C GLU A 18 -4.21 -16.04 -17.57
N PRO A 19 -4.67 -14.78 -17.47
CA PRO A 19 -5.52 -14.34 -16.37
C PRO A 19 -6.78 -15.19 -16.29
N SER A 20 -7.15 -15.62 -15.08
CA SER A 20 -8.34 -16.45 -14.85
C SER A 20 -9.20 -15.87 -13.73
N ASP A 21 -10.51 -15.83 -13.98
CA ASP A 21 -11.51 -15.36 -13.02
C ASP A 21 -12.17 -16.50 -12.24
N ASP A 22 -11.78 -17.77 -12.48
CA ASP A 22 -12.33 -18.90 -11.74
C ASP A 22 -11.58 -19.08 -10.40
N PRO A 23 -12.24 -18.85 -9.25
CA PRO A 23 -11.61 -18.99 -7.94
C PRO A 23 -11.12 -20.42 -7.66
N LYS A 24 -11.75 -21.44 -8.26
CA LYS A 24 -11.30 -22.84 -8.12
C LYS A 24 -9.98 -23.07 -8.83
N LEU A 25 -9.81 -22.47 -10.01
CA LEU A 25 -8.58 -22.56 -10.79
C LEU A 25 -7.43 -21.84 -10.07
N LEU A 26 -7.68 -20.62 -9.57
CA LEU A 26 -6.71 -19.86 -8.77
C LEU A 26 -6.26 -20.64 -7.52
N LYS A 27 -7.19 -21.24 -6.78
CA LYS A 27 -6.89 -22.06 -5.59
C LYS A 27 -6.03 -23.28 -5.95
N ARG A 28 -6.32 -23.94 -7.07
CA ARG A 28 -5.55 -25.09 -7.54
C ARG A 28 -4.13 -24.70 -7.95
N ALA A 29 -3.96 -23.57 -8.63
CA ALA A 29 -2.66 -23.05 -9.03
C ALA A 29 -1.81 -22.67 -7.80
N TYR A 30 -2.40 -21.97 -6.83
CA TYR A 30 -1.76 -21.65 -5.57
C TYR A 30 -1.29 -22.90 -4.82
N ALA A 31 -2.15 -23.91 -4.67
CA ALA A 31 -1.79 -25.16 -3.99
C ALA A 31 -0.67 -25.94 -4.70
N ARG A 32 -0.56 -25.83 -6.03
CA ARG A 32 0.53 -26.43 -6.81
C ARG A 32 1.86 -25.72 -6.54
N GLN A 33 1.87 -24.39 -6.54
CA GLN A 33 3.07 -23.60 -6.25
C GLN A 33 3.50 -23.74 -4.79
N LEU A 34 2.54 -23.79 -3.86
CA LEU A 34 2.83 -23.93 -2.44
C LEU A 34 3.57 -25.23 -2.09
N LYS A 35 3.38 -26.30 -2.88
CA LYS A 35 4.13 -27.55 -2.72
C LYS A 35 5.58 -27.48 -3.18
N GLN A 36 5.93 -26.48 -3.99
CA GLN A 36 7.28 -26.30 -4.53
C GLN A 36 8.14 -25.42 -3.62
N VAL A 37 7.51 -24.52 -2.86
CA VAL A 37 8.18 -23.60 -1.93
C VAL A 37 8.34 -24.25 -0.56
N ASP A 38 9.59 -24.35 -0.08
CA ASP A 38 9.85 -24.73 1.31
C ASP A 38 9.66 -23.51 2.23
N GLN A 39 8.59 -23.53 3.03
CA GLN A 39 8.21 -22.42 3.90
C GLN A 39 9.27 -22.10 4.96
N ALA A 40 10.09 -23.08 5.36
CA ALA A 40 11.08 -22.88 6.41
C ALA A 40 12.31 -22.12 5.91
N SER A 41 12.73 -22.38 4.68
CA SER A 41 13.91 -21.74 4.08
C SER A 41 13.58 -20.53 3.20
N GLU A 42 12.35 -20.43 2.69
CA GLU A 42 11.96 -19.43 1.67
C GLU A 42 10.74 -18.59 2.12
N ALA A 43 10.85 -17.96 3.29
CA ALA A 43 9.76 -17.14 3.85
C ALA A 43 9.27 -16.02 2.91
N ASP A 44 10.20 -15.37 2.19
CA ASP A 44 9.86 -14.28 1.26
C ASP A 44 9.08 -14.78 0.03
N ALA A 45 9.46 -15.94 -0.51
CA ALA A 45 8.77 -16.56 -1.65
C ALA A 45 7.35 -16.99 -1.27
N PHE A 46 7.19 -17.53 -0.05
CA PHE A 46 5.87 -17.89 0.48
C PHE A 46 4.96 -16.65 0.64
N GLN A 47 5.49 -15.55 1.18
CA GLN A 47 4.73 -14.29 1.31
C GLN A 47 4.33 -13.72 -0.06
N ALA A 48 5.25 -13.68 -1.01
CA ALA A 48 4.96 -13.22 -2.37
C ALA A 48 3.86 -14.07 -3.04
N LEU A 49 3.93 -15.40 -2.90
CA LEU A 49 2.93 -16.31 -3.44
C LEU A 49 1.55 -16.10 -2.81
N ARG A 50 1.50 -15.85 -1.50
CA ARG A 50 0.26 -15.53 -0.77
C ARG A 50 -0.36 -14.22 -1.27
N GLN A 51 0.43 -13.16 -1.37
CA GLN A 51 -0.02 -11.85 -1.86
C GLN A 51 -0.56 -11.93 -3.29
N ALA A 52 0.10 -12.69 -4.16
CA ALA A 52 -0.36 -12.90 -5.52
C ALA A 52 -1.72 -13.63 -5.56
N TYR A 53 -1.91 -14.66 -4.73
CA TYR A 53 -3.19 -15.37 -4.62
C TYR A 53 -4.33 -14.47 -4.13
N GLU A 54 -4.11 -13.73 -3.03
CA GLU A 54 -5.10 -12.82 -2.45
C GLU A 54 -5.47 -11.67 -3.42
N THR A 55 -4.49 -11.20 -4.20
CA THR A 55 -4.73 -10.16 -5.22
C THR A 55 -5.48 -10.71 -6.42
N ALA A 56 -5.15 -11.92 -6.89
CA ALA A 56 -5.87 -12.57 -7.99
C ALA A 56 -7.34 -12.84 -7.63
N LEU A 57 -7.62 -13.28 -6.40
CA LEU A 57 -8.99 -13.46 -5.90
C LEU A 57 -9.78 -12.14 -5.89
N ARG A 58 -9.21 -11.06 -5.34
CA ARG A 58 -9.87 -9.74 -5.36
C ARG A 58 -10.19 -9.26 -6.77
N GLN A 59 -9.32 -9.53 -7.74
CA GLN A 59 -9.57 -9.18 -9.15
C GLN A 59 -10.69 -10.02 -9.76
N ALA A 60 -10.74 -11.32 -9.46
CA ALA A 60 -11.81 -12.21 -9.91
C ALA A 60 -13.18 -11.82 -9.34
N ASP A 61 -13.24 -11.46 -8.04
CA ASP A 61 -14.46 -10.99 -7.37
C ASP A 61 -14.96 -9.66 -7.98
N THR A 62 -14.04 -8.75 -8.31
CA THR A 62 -14.40 -7.46 -8.95
C THR A 62 -15.02 -7.66 -10.34
N ARG A 63 -14.49 -8.59 -11.14
CA ARG A 63 -15.03 -8.87 -12.49
C ARG A 63 -16.36 -9.60 -12.45
N THR A 64 -16.53 -10.55 -11.54
CA THR A 64 -17.79 -11.28 -11.38
C THR A 64 -18.90 -10.43 -10.77
N GLY A 65 -18.55 -9.49 -9.87
CA GLY A 65 -19.51 -8.55 -9.27
C GLY A 65 -20.04 -7.46 -10.22
N THR A 66 -19.37 -7.18 -11.32
CA THR A 66 -19.75 -6.12 -12.29
C THR A 66 -20.72 -6.63 -13.39
N GLY A 67 -21.13 -7.90 -13.32
CA GLY A 67 -21.96 -8.59 -14.31
C GLY A 67 -23.49 -8.41 -14.19
N ILE A 68 -24.00 -7.38 -13.52
CA ILE A 68 -25.42 -7.04 -13.53
C ILE A 68 -25.59 -5.60 -14.06
N GLY A 69 -25.78 -5.47 -15.36
CA GLY A 69 -26.42 -4.29 -15.93
C GLY A 69 -25.57 -3.35 -16.80
N THR A 70 -24.86 -3.86 -17.82
CA THR A 70 -24.51 -3.04 -18.99
C THR A 70 -24.64 -3.87 -20.26
N GLY A 71 -25.82 -3.81 -20.87
CA GLY A 71 -26.07 -4.33 -22.21
C GLY A 71 -25.15 -3.64 -23.22
N THR A 72 -24.10 -4.34 -23.62
CA THR A 72 -23.27 -3.97 -24.77
C THR A 72 -23.95 -4.46 -26.02
N GLY A 73 -24.92 -3.67 -26.51
CA GLY A 73 -25.42 -3.77 -27.87
C GLY A 73 -24.30 -3.43 -28.84
N THR A 74 -23.72 -4.45 -29.47
CA THR A 74 -22.80 -4.29 -30.60
C THR A 74 -23.62 -3.96 -31.84
N GLY A 75 -24.01 -2.69 -31.97
CA GLY A 75 -24.67 -2.13 -33.14
C GLY A 75 -23.68 -1.34 -33.99
N THR A 76 -22.90 -2.04 -34.81
CA THR A 76 -22.18 -1.43 -35.93
C THR A 76 -23.20 -1.04 -37.00
N GLY A 77 -23.44 0.25 -37.15
CA GLY A 77 -24.36 0.78 -38.16
C GLY A 77 -24.19 2.28 -38.33
N ILE A 78 -23.12 2.68 -39.03
CA ILE A 78 -22.98 4.02 -39.59
C ILE A 78 -24.00 4.12 -40.74
N GLY A 79 -25.04 4.92 -40.54
CA GLY A 79 -26.08 5.21 -41.52
C GLY A 79 -26.63 6.60 -41.30
N THR A 80 -26.04 7.58 -41.97
CA THR A 80 -26.50 8.95 -42.12
C THR A 80 -27.83 8.98 -42.87
N VAL A 81 -28.94 9.39 -42.25
CA VAL A 81 -30.14 9.88 -42.95
C VAL A 81 -30.86 10.94 -42.10
N GLU A 82 -30.86 12.18 -42.61
CA GLU A 82 -31.84 13.22 -42.28
C GLU A 82 -33.25 12.74 -42.68
N GLY A 83 -34.24 12.92 -41.80
CA GLY A 83 -35.60 12.46 -42.11
C GLY A 83 -36.66 12.90 -41.13
N HIS A 84 -37.16 14.11 -41.35
CA HIS A 84 -38.47 14.64 -40.98
C HIS A 84 -39.62 13.62 -41.05
N GLY A 85 -40.52 13.59 -40.04
CA GLY A 85 -41.83 12.94 -40.19
C GLY A 85 -42.56 12.54 -38.90
N ASP A 86 -43.65 13.26 -38.63
CA ASP A 86 -44.86 12.83 -37.91
C ASP A 86 -45.21 11.33 -38.06
N ARG A 87 -45.60 10.64 -36.98
CA ARG A 87 -46.90 9.91 -36.94
C ARG A 87 -47.24 9.24 -35.60
N ARG A 88 -48.52 9.42 -35.27
CA ARG A 88 -49.39 8.70 -34.34
C ARG A 88 -49.22 7.17 -34.34
N GLY A 89 -49.31 6.62 -33.12
CA GLY A 89 -50.26 5.57 -32.72
C GLY A 89 -50.11 4.18 -33.32
N HIS A 90 -49.85 3.18 -32.46
CA HIS A 90 -50.53 1.88 -32.57
C HIS A 90 -50.44 1.12 -31.23
N GLU A 91 -51.60 0.89 -30.61
CA GLU A 91 -51.82 -0.18 -29.66
C GLU A 91 -51.67 -1.53 -30.36
N HIS A 92 -51.06 -2.51 -29.70
CA HIS A 92 -51.38 -3.91 -29.94
C HIS A 92 -51.19 -4.75 -28.67
N ASP A 93 -52.30 -5.29 -28.23
CA ASP A 93 -52.44 -6.47 -27.36
C ASP A 93 -51.63 -7.66 -27.89
N GLY A 94 -51.20 -8.52 -26.97
CA GLY A 94 -50.60 -9.81 -27.33
C GLY A 94 -50.09 -10.59 -26.13
N ALA A 95 -51.02 -11.19 -25.38
CA ALA A 95 -50.76 -12.23 -24.38
C ALA A 95 -50.04 -13.45 -24.99
N LEU A 96 -49.20 -14.13 -24.20
CA LEU A 96 -49.28 -15.60 -23.91
C LEU A 96 -47.98 -16.19 -23.32
N LEU A 97 -48.16 -16.96 -22.23
CA LEU A 97 -47.35 -18.11 -21.74
C LEU A 97 -46.04 -17.75 -20.99
N GLN A 98 -45.66 -18.36 -19.86
CA GLN A 98 -45.99 -19.68 -19.32
C GLN A 98 -45.65 -19.73 -17.82
N SER A 99 -46.62 -20.12 -16.98
CA SER A 99 -46.42 -20.44 -15.57
C SER A 99 -45.91 -21.87 -15.43
N VAL A 100 -44.75 -22.07 -14.82
CA VAL A 100 -44.25 -23.39 -14.43
C VAL A 100 -44.60 -23.63 -12.96
N THR A 101 -45.73 -24.29 -12.74
CA THR A 101 -46.09 -24.95 -11.49
C THR A 101 -45.66 -26.41 -11.58
N GLY A 102 -44.62 -26.80 -10.85
CA GLY A 102 -44.27 -28.19 -10.61
C GLY A 102 -44.86 -28.66 -9.29
N SER A 103 -45.86 -29.52 -9.36
CA SER A 103 -46.36 -30.34 -8.26
C SER A 103 -45.71 -31.72 -8.37
N ASP A 104 -45.30 -32.31 -7.25
CA ASP A 104 -45.25 -33.77 -7.14
C ASP A 104 -45.68 -34.21 -5.72
N PRO A 105 -46.39 -35.35 -5.56
CA PRO A 105 -47.12 -35.72 -4.35
C PRO A 105 -46.55 -36.96 -3.60
N SER A 106 -47.16 -37.25 -2.44
CA SER A 106 -47.10 -38.50 -1.64
C SER A 106 -45.87 -38.63 -0.73
N GLY A 107 -45.92 -38.62 0.61
CA GLY A 107 -46.73 -39.37 1.61
C GLY A 107 -45.73 -40.07 2.57
N PRO A 108 -46.05 -40.58 3.80
CA PRO A 108 -47.35 -40.78 4.42
C PRO A 108 -47.50 -40.22 5.87
N ALA A 109 -48.68 -40.48 6.43
CA ALA A 109 -49.24 -40.03 7.70
C ALA A 109 -48.70 -40.70 8.99
N ALA A 110 -49.06 -40.06 10.12
CA ALA A 110 -49.03 -40.43 11.55
C ALA A 110 -48.16 -39.42 12.33
N ASP A 111 -48.59 -38.69 13.34
CA ASP A 111 -49.42 -39.05 14.50
C ASP A 111 -49.91 -37.75 15.20
N PRO A 112 -51.20 -37.59 15.58
CA PRO A 112 -51.67 -36.41 16.27
C PRO A 112 -51.99 -36.75 17.72
N SER A 113 -51.17 -36.34 18.70
CA SER A 113 -51.59 -36.03 20.08
C SER A 113 -50.40 -35.70 20.99
N GLU A 114 -50.06 -34.42 21.14
CA GLU A 114 -49.70 -33.88 22.46
C GLU A 114 -50.24 -32.45 22.59
N PRO A 115 -51.10 -32.17 23.59
CA PRO A 115 -51.53 -30.81 23.86
C PRO A 115 -50.36 -30.08 24.53
N VAL A 116 -49.59 -29.32 23.74
CA VAL A 116 -48.63 -28.35 24.26
C VAL A 116 -49.39 -27.38 25.14
N THR A 117 -49.32 -27.62 26.44
CA THR A 117 -49.93 -26.80 27.48
C THR A 117 -49.46 -25.36 27.30
N ALA A 118 -50.41 -24.44 27.21
CA ALA A 118 -50.20 -22.99 27.13
C ALA A 118 -49.52 -22.37 28.38
N ARG A 119 -48.80 -23.17 29.16
CA ARG A 119 -48.16 -22.80 30.43
C ARG A 119 -46.64 -22.65 30.32
N ASP A 120 -46.01 -23.18 29.27
CA ASP A 120 -44.57 -22.97 29.00
C ASP A 120 -44.28 -21.77 28.08
N ARG A 121 -45.32 -21.14 27.49
CA ARG A 121 -45.15 -19.99 26.59
C ARG A 121 -45.05 -18.63 27.32
N ALA A 122 -45.12 -18.63 28.64
CA ALA A 122 -45.12 -17.41 29.47
C ALA A 122 -43.79 -17.16 30.20
N ALA A 123 -42.79 -18.05 30.07
CA ALA A 123 -41.50 -17.93 30.75
C ALA A 123 -40.32 -17.54 29.83
N GLU A 124 -40.52 -17.46 28.51
CA GLU A 124 -39.47 -17.02 27.56
C GLU A 124 -39.63 -15.55 27.11
N ALA A 125 -40.49 -14.78 27.77
CA ALA A 125 -40.63 -13.34 27.55
C ALA A 125 -39.73 -12.50 28.48
N GLU A 126 -38.80 -13.14 29.19
CA GLU A 126 -37.77 -12.41 29.94
C GLU A 126 -36.60 -12.09 29.04
N ASP A 127 -36.60 -10.83 28.62
CA ASP A 127 -35.41 -9.99 28.66
C ASP A 127 -34.24 -10.49 27.81
N GLY A 128 -34.49 -10.58 26.50
CA GLY A 128 -33.44 -10.50 25.48
C GLY A 128 -32.82 -9.11 25.43
N GLY A 129 -32.34 -8.61 26.58
CA GLY A 129 -31.58 -7.37 26.70
C GLY A 129 -30.35 -7.48 25.81
N GLU A 130 -30.43 -6.84 24.64
CA GLU A 130 -29.31 -6.68 23.72
C GLU A 130 -28.09 -6.24 24.55
N PRO A 131 -26.99 -6.99 24.52
CA PRO A 131 -25.86 -6.75 25.40
C PRO A 131 -25.41 -5.30 25.24
N ALA A 132 -25.24 -4.59 26.35
CA ALA A 132 -24.94 -3.16 26.36
C ALA A 132 -23.73 -2.78 25.46
N SER A 133 -22.82 -3.72 25.21
CA SER A 133 -21.70 -3.58 24.27
C SER A 133 -22.14 -3.27 22.83
N GLY A 134 -23.21 -3.90 22.33
CA GLY A 134 -23.67 -3.68 20.95
C GLY A 134 -24.24 -2.27 20.71
N ARG A 135 -24.66 -1.57 21.77
CA ARG A 135 -25.18 -0.21 21.67
C ARG A 135 -24.09 0.84 21.51
N GLU A 136 -22.94 0.64 22.16
CA GLU A 136 -21.77 1.52 22.03
C GLU A 136 -21.15 1.38 20.64
N ASP A 137 -21.00 0.15 20.15
CA ASP A 137 -20.46 -0.13 18.81
C ASP A 137 -21.34 0.52 17.73
N ARG A 138 -22.67 0.39 17.82
CA ARG A 138 -23.61 1.00 16.87
C ARG A 138 -23.52 2.53 16.85
N ALA A 139 -23.34 3.15 18.01
CA ALA A 139 -23.20 4.60 18.11
C ALA A 139 -21.87 5.09 17.49
N ALA A 140 -20.78 4.31 17.63
CA ALA A 140 -19.51 4.58 16.98
C ALA A 140 -19.62 4.46 15.45
N ASP A 141 -20.26 3.40 14.95
CA ASP A 141 -20.52 3.19 13.53
C ASP A 141 -21.35 4.31 12.91
N GLU A 142 -22.42 4.74 13.59
CA GLU A 142 -23.26 5.87 13.17
C GLU A 142 -22.47 7.20 13.15
N ALA A 143 -21.61 7.43 14.15
CA ALA A 143 -20.77 8.61 14.20
C ALA A 143 -19.71 8.62 13.08
N PHE A 144 -19.10 7.47 12.79
CA PHE A 144 -18.17 7.30 11.68
C PHE A 144 -18.86 7.53 10.32
N ALA A 145 -20.04 6.94 10.12
CA ALA A 145 -20.84 7.14 8.92
C ALA A 145 -21.23 8.61 8.72
N ALA A 146 -21.61 9.31 9.80
CA ALA A 146 -21.93 10.73 9.77
C ALA A 146 -20.70 11.59 9.43
N LEU A 147 -19.52 11.28 9.98
CA LEU A 147 -18.26 11.94 9.66
C LEU A 147 -17.92 11.78 8.17
N ARG A 148 -17.98 10.55 7.66
CA ARG A 148 -17.71 10.24 6.26
C ARG A 148 -18.66 11.01 5.33
N GLN A 149 -19.96 11.02 5.66
CA GLN A 149 -20.96 11.76 4.91
C GLN A 149 -20.71 13.29 4.94
N ALA A 150 -20.32 13.83 6.10
CA ALA A 150 -19.99 15.24 6.24
C ALA A 150 -18.81 15.65 5.32
N ILE A 151 -17.83 14.77 5.11
CA ILE A 151 -16.73 15.00 4.16
C ILE A 151 -17.25 14.99 2.71
N TYR A 152 -18.10 14.03 2.34
CA TYR A 152 -18.71 13.97 1.00
C TYR A 152 -19.56 15.20 0.66
N ASP A 153 -20.21 15.80 1.67
CA ASP A 153 -21.07 16.97 1.48
C ASP A 153 -20.29 18.30 1.43
N LEU A 154 -18.97 18.29 1.72
CA LEU A 154 -18.15 19.48 1.62
C LEU A 154 -18.07 19.99 0.17
N LYS A 155 -18.38 21.27 0.00
CA LYS A 155 -18.16 22.02 -1.24
C LYS A 155 -16.81 22.76 -1.21
N PRO A 156 -16.01 22.72 -2.30
CA PRO A 156 -14.75 23.45 -2.40
C PRO A 156 -14.92 24.94 -2.08
N SER A 157 -14.21 25.41 -1.06
CA SER A 157 -14.20 26.81 -0.62
C SER A 157 -13.05 27.04 0.35
N ARG A 158 -12.58 28.29 0.51
CA ARG A 158 -11.51 28.61 1.49
C ARG A 158 -11.84 28.15 2.92
N ARG A 159 -13.11 28.16 3.31
CA ARG A 159 -13.57 27.71 4.64
C ARG A 159 -13.63 26.18 4.75
N SER A 160 -13.96 25.48 3.66
CA SER A 160 -14.05 24.01 3.66
C SER A 160 -12.71 23.34 3.96
N ALA A 161 -11.57 23.91 3.56
CA ALA A 161 -10.25 23.38 3.93
C ALA A 161 -10.06 23.32 5.46
N SER A 162 -10.40 24.42 6.14
CA SER A 162 -10.35 24.51 7.61
C SER A 162 -11.41 23.62 8.26
N HIS A 163 -12.57 23.44 7.63
CA HIS A 163 -13.60 22.54 8.14
C HIS A 163 -13.16 21.08 8.04
N LEU A 164 -12.60 20.68 6.89
CA LEU A 164 -12.04 19.36 6.68
C LEU A 164 -10.92 19.06 7.68
N LEU A 165 -10.03 20.01 7.95
CA LEU A 165 -9.01 19.87 9.01
C LEU A 165 -9.60 19.56 10.38
N LYS A 166 -10.75 20.16 10.73
CA LYS A 166 -11.44 19.88 12.01
C LYS A 166 -12.07 18.48 12.01
N LEU A 167 -12.69 18.08 10.90
CA LEU A 167 -13.23 16.72 10.74
C LEU A 167 -12.12 15.67 10.85
N LEU A 168 -10.93 15.96 10.30
CA LEU A 168 -9.77 15.07 10.32
C LEU A 168 -8.96 15.11 11.64
N ALA A 169 -9.37 15.89 12.64
CA ALA A 169 -8.61 16.03 13.88
C ALA A 169 -8.60 14.74 14.72
N ARG A 170 -9.65 13.92 14.62
CA ARG A 170 -9.85 12.68 15.40
C ARG A 170 -9.55 11.41 14.61
N VAL A 171 -8.95 11.53 13.42
CA VAL A 171 -8.77 10.38 12.51
C VAL A 171 -7.85 9.31 13.08
N GLU A 172 -6.88 9.71 13.90
CA GLU A 172 -5.91 8.82 14.54
C GLU A 172 -6.57 7.87 15.56
N ASP A 173 -7.79 8.18 16.02
CA ASP A 173 -8.55 7.33 16.95
C ASP A 173 -9.25 6.16 16.23
N PHE A 174 -9.37 6.20 14.90
CA PHE A 174 -10.07 5.16 14.12
C PHE A 174 -9.16 3.98 13.77
N THR A 175 -9.78 2.84 13.48
CA THR A 175 -9.10 1.66 12.94
C THR A 175 -8.49 1.95 11.56
N HIS A 176 -7.54 1.11 11.13
CA HIS A 176 -6.85 1.30 9.85
C HIS A 176 -7.82 1.28 8.66
N ASP A 177 -8.82 0.39 8.68
CA ASP A 177 -9.82 0.27 7.61
C ASP A 177 -10.72 1.52 7.55
N GLU A 178 -11.13 2.05 8.71
CA GLU A 178 -11.90 3.30 8.80
C GLU A 178 -11.08 4.51 8.32
N GLN A 179 -9.79 4.58 8.66
CA GLN A 179 -8.89 5.62 8.15
C GLN A 179 -8.78 5.54 6.62
N ARG A 180 -8.68 4.32 6.06
CA ARG A 180 -8.68 4.10 4.62
C ARG A 180 -9.97 4.57 3.96
N ASP A 181 -11.12 4.26 4.55
CA ASP A 181 -12.44 4.72 4.09
C ASP A 181 -12.55 6.26 4.09
N LEU A 182 -12.07 6.92 5.14
CA LEU A 182 -12.00 8.38 5.20
C LEU A 182 -11.03 8.95 4.16
N GLY A 183 -9.93 8.26 3.87
CA GLY A 183 -9.00 8.60 2.80
C GLY A 183 -9.73 8.70 1.45
N PHE A 184 -10.60 7.74 1.11
CA PHE A 184 -11.40 7.81 -0.12
C PHE A 184 -12.37 8.99 -0.15
N ALA A 185 -13.04 9.29 0.97
CA ALA A 185 -13.93 10.45 1.07
C ALA A 185 -13.17 11.78 0.88
N VAL A 186 -11.98 11.89 1.46
CA VAL A 186 -11.08 13.04 1.27
C VAL A 186 -10.63 13.15 -0.20
N MET A 187 -10.28 12.04 -0.85
CA MET A 187 -9.87 12.08 -2.25
C MET A 187 -10.99 12.55 -3.17
N PHE A 188 -12.23 12.16 -2.89
CA PHE A 188 -13.39 12.67 -3.59
C PHE A 188 -13.56 14.19 -3.41
N TYR A 189 -13.36 14.71 -2.19
CA TYR A 189 -13.32 16.15 -1.95
C TYR A 189 -12.18 16.83 -2.73
N LEU A 190 -10.98 16.26 -2.75
CA LEU A 190 -9.84 16.81 -3.48
C LEU A 190 -10.07 16.82 -5.00
N ARG A 191 -10.76 15.83 -5.56
CA ARG A 191 -11.18 15.86 -6.99
C ARG A 191 -12.05 17.07 -7.27
N ARG A 192 -12.99 17.41 -6.37
CA ARG A 192 -13.82 18.62 -6.51
C ARG A 192 -13.01 19.91 -6.41
N CYS A 193 -11.85 19.89 -5.75
CA CYS A 193 -10.92 21.02 -5.69
C CYS A 193 -10.04 21.19 -6.94
N LEU A 194 -10.07 20.25 -7.88
CA LEU A 194 -9.35 20.36 -9.14
C LEU A 194 -10.01 21.40 -10.04
N GLU A 195 -9.19 22.31 -10.56
CA GLU A 195 -9.56 23.20 -11.64
C GLU A 195 -8.61 22.95 -12.81
N GLN A 196 -9.19 22.84 -14.00
CA GLN A 196 -8.42 22.77 -15.24
C GLN A 196 -7.77 24.15 -15.51
N ARG A 197 -6.52 24.13 -15.96
CA ARG A 197 -5.75 25.30 -16.38
C ARG A 197 -5.86 25.46 -17.89
N ASP A 198 -5.59 26.68 -18.37
CA ASP A 198 -5.60 27.02 -19.80
C ASP A 198 -4.55 26.24 -20.62
N ASP A 199 -3.51 25.69 -19.96
CA ASP A 199 -2.47 24.85 -20.56
C ASP A 199 -2.85 23.36 -20.64
N GLY A 200 -4.08 23.00 -20.25
CA GLY A 200 -4.57 21.62 -20.23
C GLY A 200 -4.16 20.82 -18.99
N GLY A 201 -3.43 21.42 -18.05
CA GLY A 201 -3.09 20.78 -16.76
C GLY A 201 -4.19 20.95 -15.70
N TYR A 202 -4.06 20.23 -14.59
CA TYR A 202 -4.94 20.38 -13.44
C TYR A 202 -4.18 20.95 -12.24
N VAL A 203 -4.85 21.82 -11.48
CA VAL A 203 -4.30 22.37 -10.23
C VAL A 203 -5.37 22.38 -9.14
N LEU A 204 -4.94 22.08 -7.92
CA LEU A 204 -5.79 22.21 -6.74
C LEU A 204 -5.90 23.69 -6.37
N LYS A 205 -7.09 24.29 -6.55
CA LYS A 205 -7.34 25.69 -6.20
C LYS A 205 -8.18 25.80 -4.93
N THR A 206 -9.41 26.30 -5.04
CA THR A 206 -10.21 26.68 -3.88
C THR A 206 -10.59 25.45 -3.05
N GLY A 207 -10.40 25.52 -1.73
CA GLY A 207 -10.61 24.38 -0.83
C GLY A 207 -9.37 23.57 -0.51
N PHE A 208 -8.24 23.80 -1.19
CA PHE A 208 -6.96 23.21 -0.82
C PHE A 208 -6.04 24.22 -0.13
N SER A 209 -5.34 23.81 0.93
CA SER A 209 -4.42 24.67 1.69
C SER A 209 -3.18 23.90 2.12
N GLU A 210 -2.07 24.58 2.34
CA GLU A 210 -0.82 23.93 2.80
C GLU A 210 -1.00 23.22 4.15
N LYS A 211 -1.80 23.80 5.07
CA LYS A 211 -2.12 23.14 6.35
C LYS A 211 -2.88 21.83 6.12
N LEU A 212 -3.81 21.82 5.17
CA LEU A 212 -4.54 20.61 4.79
C LEU A 212 -3.58 19.59 4.17
N LYS A 213 -2.73 19.98 3.22
CA LYS A 213 -1.69 19.10 2.66
C LYS A 213 -0.83 18.46 3.74
N PHE A 214 -0.32 19.26 4.67
CA PHE A 214 0.51 18.76 5.77
C PHE A 214 -0.22 17.73 6.62
N ARG A 215 -1.47 18.02 7.01
CA ARG A 215 -2.29 17.08 7.78
C ARG A 215 -2.57 15.79 7.00
N LEU A 216 -2.88 15.89 5.71
CA LEU A 216 -3.11 14.72 4.86
C LEU A 216 -1.84 13.87 4.69
N ASN A 217 -0.68 14.50 4.54
CA ASN A 217 0.59 13.76 4.51
C ASN A 217 0.94 13.12 5.86
N THR A 218 0.53 13.74 6.97
CA THR A 218 0.73 13.17 8.31
C THR A 218 -0.16 11.95 8.53
N LEU A 219 -1.41 12.00 8.06
CA LEU A 219 -2.39 10.93 8.26
C LEU A 219 -2.24 9.77 7.28
N PHE A 220 -1.94 10.05 6.01
CA PHE A 220 -2.02 9.06 4.95
C PHE A 220 -0.75 8.93 4.11
N HIS A 221 0.32 9.68 4.45
CA HIS A 221 1.62 9.66 3.77
C HIS A 221 1.62 9.81 2.23
N TRP A 222 0.52 10.32 1.64
CA TRP A 222 0.33 10.37 0.19
C TRP A 222 1.43 11.10 -0.59
N TRP A 223 2.15 12.04 0.03
CA TRP A 223 3.23 12.77 -0.65
C TRP A 223 4.59 12.12 -0.47
N ASP A 224 4.79 11.31 0.56
CA ASP A 224 6.05 10.63 0.83
C ASP A 224 6.07 9.23 0.21
N ASP A 225 4.92 8.56 0.14
CA ASP A 225 4.77 7.22 -0.41
C ASP A 225 3.81 7.19 -1.62
N ALA A 226 4.41 7.05 -2.82
CA ALA A 226 3.67 6.94 -4.07
C ALA A 226 2.91 5.60 -4.19
N VAL A 227 3.29 4.57 -3.44
CA VAL A 227 2.58 3.28 -3.42
C VAL A 227 1.27 3.45 -2.66
N GLU A 228 1.31 4.02 -1.44
CA GLU A 228 0.08 4.27 -0.67
C GLU A 228 -0.87 5.18 -1.44
N MET A 229 -0.35 6.26 -2.05
CA MET A 229 -1.18 7.16 -2.86
C MET A 229 -1.90 6.45 -4.02
N ARG A 230 -1.27 5.45 -4.66
CA ARG A 230 -1.89 4.63 -5.71
C ARG A 230 -2.99 3.69 -5.18
N GLU A 231 -3.02 3.39 -3.89
CA GLU A 231 -4.15 2.64 -3.34
C GLU A 231 -5.44 3.46 -3.28
N PHE A 232 -5.31 4.79 -3.21
CA PHE A 232 -6.45 5.72 -3.16
C PHE A 232 -6.82 6.30 -4.53
N VAL A 233 -5.91 6.22 -5.50
CA VAL A 233 -6.08 6.80 -6.84
C VAL A 233 -5.82 5.73 -7.88
N GLN A 234 -6.81 5.45 -8.72
CA GLN A 234 -6.60 4.57 -9.87
C GLN A 234 -5.55 5.20 -10.81
N ASP A 235 -4.68 4.37 -11.40
CA ASP A 235 -3.60 4.83 -12.25
C ASP A 235 -4.13 5.78 -13.34
N GLU A 236 -3.41 6.90 -13.56
CA GLU A 236 -3.70 7.95 -14.56
C GLU A 236 -4.76 9.02 -14.21
N ASP A 237 -5.29 9.05 -12.99
CA ASP A 237 -6.22 10.12 -12.60
C ASP A 237 -5.55 11.51 -12.56
N GLU A 238 -6.24 12.52 -13.08
CA GLU A 238 -5.85 13.95 -13.11
C GLU A 238 -5.45 14.49 -11.72
N LEU A 239 -6.08 13.94 -10.67
CA LEU A 239 -5.77 14.25 -9.28
C LEU A 239 -4.36 13.82 -8.90
N SER A 240 -3.90 12.64 -9.35
CA SER A 240 -2.56 12.16 -9.04
C SER A 240 -1.50 13.09 -9.63
N ILE A 241 -1.70 13.51 -10.88
CA ILE A 241 -0.84 14.46 -11.58
C ILE A 241 -0.85 15.80 -10.84
N ALA A 242 -2.01 16.32 -10.45
CA ALA A 242 -2.11 17.58 -9.73
C ALA A 242 -1.43 17.52 -8.35
N LEU A 243 -1.57 16.42 -7.60
CA LEU A 243 -0.95 16.22 -6.29
C LEU A 243 0.58 16.07 -6.40
N ILE A 244 1.08 15.37 -7.42
CA ILE A 244 2.51 15.26 -7.75
C ILE A 244 3.06 16.63 -8.20
N MET A 245 2.32 17.40 -9.00
CA MET A 245 2.71 18.75 -9.38
C MET A 245 2.71 19.69 -8.19
N TYR A 246 1.78 19.52 -7.24
CA TYR A 246 1.76 20.26 -5.97
C TYR A 246 2.87 19.81 -4.99
N ARG A 247 3.45 18.61 -5.20
CA ARG A 247 4.67 18.17 -4.49
C ARG A 247 5.89 19.00 -4.88
N ARG A 248 5.85 19.69 -6.02
CA ARG A 248 6.99 20.48 -6.50
C ARG A 248 7.33 21.55 -5.44
N PRO A 249 8.51 21.47 -4.81
CA PRO A 249 8.82 22.24 -3.61
C PRO A 249 8.74 23.73 -3.89
N ARG A 250 8.24 24.47 -2.91
CA ARG A 250 7.98 25.91 -2.97
C ARG A 250 9.26 26.75 -3.05
N SER A 251 10.44 26.14 -2.94
CA SER A 251 11.66 26.71 -3.49
C SER A 251 12.53 25.62 -4.14
N MET A 252 12.98 25.86 -5.37
CA MET A 252 14.11 25.09 -5.93
C MET A 252 15.31 25.09 -4.98
N ILE A 253 15.42 26.10 -4.12
CA ILE A 253 16.49 26.29 -3.15
C ILE A 253 16.53 25.13 -2.14
N GLU A 254 15.41 24.63 -1.64
CA GLU A 254 15.41 23.49 -0.71
C GLU A 254 15.87 22.18 -1.37
N LEU A 255 15.43 21.93 -2.60
CA LEU A 255 15.88 20.77 -3.35
C LEU A 255 17.38 20.87 -3.69
N ILE A 256 17.84 22.08 -4.05
CA ILE A 256 19.25 22.38 -4.27
C ILE A 256 20.03 22.17 -2.97
N LEU A 257 19.54 22.65 -1.82
CA LEU A 257 20.19 22.46 -0.51
C LEU A 257 20.27 20.99 -0.11
N ILE A 258 19.20 20.22 -0.30
CA ILE A 258 19.19 18.77 -0.03
C ILE A 258 20.20 18.05 -0.94
N ASN A 259 20.27 18.42 -2.21
CA ASN A 259 21.23 17.84 -3.15
C ASN A 259 22.68 18.26 -2.84
N ILE A 260 22.91 19.53 -2.49
CA ILE A 260 24.23 20.02 -2.02
C ILE A 260 24.64 19.26 -0.76
N TRP A 261 23.73 19.07 0.19
CA TRP A 261 24.01 18.34 1.41
C TRP A 261 24.33 16.87 1.16
N ARG A 262 23.57 16.19 0.27
CA ARG A 262 23.89 14.82 -0.17
C ARG A 262 25.25 14.73 -0.84
N TYR A 263 25.57 15.67 -1.73
CA TYR A 263 26.85 15.72 -2.40
C TYR A 263 28.01 15.98 -1.43
N PHE A 264 27.80 16.86 -0.45
CA PHE A 264 28.75 17.13 0.61
C PHE A 264 29.02 15.88 1.46
N LEU A 265 27.97 15.16 1.89
CA LEU A 265 28.12 13.90 2.61
C LEU A 265 28.88 12.86 1.79
N PHE A 266 28.53 12.71 0.50
CA PHE A 266 29.24 11.82 -0.40
C PHE A 266 30.72 12.19 -0.54
N ALA A 267 31.05 13.47 -0.66
CA ALA A 267 32.43 13.94 -0.73
C ALA A 267 33.21 13.65 0.57
N VAL A 268 32.58 13.84 1.73
CA VAL A 268 33.17 13.50 3.04
C VAL A 268 33.45 11.99 3.12
N ASP A 269 32.50 11.15 2.71
CA ASP A 269 32.69 9.69 2.69
C ASP A 269 33.82 9.28 1.73
N CYS A 270 33.92 9.90 0.55
CA CYS A 270 35.03 9.68 -0.38
C CYS A 270 36.39 10.06 0.23
N VAL A 271 36.48 11.19 0.93
CA VAL A 271 37.72 11.61 1.60
C VAL A 271 38.11 10.62 2.71
N ILE A 272 37.16 10.21 3.55
CA ILE A 272 37.40 9.21 4.59
C ILE A 272 37.89 7.89 3.98
N TYR A 273 37.27 7.46 2.88
CA TYR A 273 37.67 6.26 2.16
C TYR A 273 39.11 6.37 1.61
N ILE A 274 39.47 7.48 0.95
CA ILE A 274 40.82 7.70 0.44
C ILE A 274 41.85 7.70 1.58
N LEU A 275 41.57 8.39 2.69
CA LEU A 275 42.44 8.41 3.86
C LEU A 275 42.62 7.00 4.44
N SER A 276 41.57 6.18 4.46
CA SER A 276 41.64 4.79 4.92
C SER A 276 42.55 3.93 4.04
N ILE A 277 42.52 4.13 2.72
CA ILE A 277 43.42 3.44 1.76
C ILE A 277 44.87 3.86 1.99
N ILE A 278 45.15 5.16 2.11
CA ILE A 278 46.50 5.67 2.36
C ILE A 278 47.06 5.09 3.66
N PHE A 279 46.25 5.07 4.71
CA PHE A 279 46.64 4.48 5.99
C PHE A 279 46.94 2.98 5.86
N ALA A 280 46.11 2.21 5.15
CA ALA A 280 46.34 0.79 4.92
C ALA A 280 47.64 0.53 4.14
N ILE A 281 47.92 1.31 3.08
CA ILE A 281 49.16 1.22 2.31
C ILE A 281 50.37 1.51 3.20
N GLY A 282 50.33 2.61 3.97
CA GLY A 282 51.40 2.98 4.90
C GLY A 282 51.67 1.89 5.92
N PHE A 283 50.61 1.27 6.46
CA PHE A 283 50.72 0.14 7.37
C PHE A 283 51.39 -1.08 6.71
N ILE A 284 50.97 -1.45 5.49
CA ILE A 284 51.57 -2.58 4.75
C ILE A 284 53.07 -2.33 4.51
N ILE A 285 53.45 -1.13 4.09
CA ILE A 285 54.86 -0.78 3.86
C ILE A 285 55.65 -0.88 5.16
N GLY A 286 55.16 -0.26 6.24
CA GLY A 286 55.80 -0.33 7.55
C GLY A 286 55.95 -1.77 8.06
N PHE A 287 54.91 -2.59 7.88
CA PHE A 287 54.93 -4.00 8.22
C PHE A 287 55.99 -4.77 7.43
N LEU A 288 56.06 -4.58 6.10
CA LEU A 288 57.07 -5.24 5.26
C LEU A 288 58.49 -4.87 5.68
N LEU A 289 58.75 -3.61 6.06
CA LEU A 289 60.05 -3.20 6.58
C LEU A 289 60.40 -3.93 7.88
N VAL A 290 59.43 -4.08 8.79
CA VAL A 290 59.62 -4.86 10.04
C VAL A 290 59.90 -6.33 9.72
N VAL A 291 59.18 -6.93 8.76
CA VAL A 291 59.43 -8.31 8.34
C VAL A 291 60.86 -8.46 7.83
N VAL A 292 61.32 -7.60 6.92
CA VAL A 292 62.69 -7.65 6.38
C VAL A 292 63.73 -7.55 7.50
N GLU A 293 63.53 -6.65 8.46
CA GLU A 293 64.44 -6.48 9.60
C GLU A 293 64.48 -7.74 10.49
N VAL A 294 63.31 -8.28 10.87
CA VAL A 294 63.19 -9.50 11.70
C VAL A 294 63.84 -10.71 11.01
N PHE A 295 63.70 -10.83 9.69
CA PHE A 295 64.31 -11.92 8.93
C PHE A 295 65.83 -11.77 8.79
N SER A 296 66.35 -10.55 8.83
CA SER A 296 67.78 -10.24 8.79
C SER A 296 68.50 -10.53 10.12
N MET A 297 67.77 -10.59 11.24
CA MET A 297 68.32 -10.96 12.54
C MET A 297 68.66 -12.45 12.63
N ASP A 298 69.74 -12.80 13.33
CA ASP A 298 70.16 -14.19 13.56
C ASP A 298 69.37 -14.83 14.71
N MET A 299 68.07 -15.05 14.47
CA MET A 299 67.14 -15.68 15.41
C MET A 299 66.69 -17.07 14.94
N HIS A 300 66.28 -17.90 15.90
CA HIS A 300 65.66 -19.19 15.62
C HIS A 300 64.39 -19.01 14.76
N PRO A 301 64.13 -19.86 13.74
CA PRO A 301 63.04 -19.66 12.77
C PRO A 301 61.64 -19.49 13.39
N VAL A 302 61.36 -20.22 14.48
CA VAL A 302 60.08 -20.15 15.20
C VAL A 302 59.84 -18.76 15.80
N LEU A 303 60.88 -18.11 16.32
CA LEU A 303 60.78 -16.76 16.88
C LEU A 303 60.54 -15.72 15.79
N LYS A 304 61.13 -15.89 14.60
CA LYS A 304 60.87 -15.03 13.43
C LYS A 304 59.40 -15.10 13.00
N ILE A 305 58.84 -16.31 12.92
CA ILE A 305 57.43 -16.53 12.54
C ILE A 305 56.50 -15.91 13.60
N SER A 306 56.76 -16.14 14.89
CA SER A 306 56.00 -15.55 15.99
C SER A 306 56.02 -14.02 15.97
N ALA A 307 57.19 -13.41 15.76
CA ALA A 307 57.38 -11.96 15.72
C ALA A 307 56.61 -11.30 14.56
N VAL A 308 56.31 -12.04 13.49
CA VAL A 308 55.54 -11.55 12.34
C VAL A 308 54.04 -11.80 12.50
N ILE A 309 53.63 -13.00 12.95
CA ILE A 309 52.21 -13.38 13.01
C ILE A 309 51.45 -12.62 14.11
N VAL A 310 52.03 -12.46 15.30
CA VAL A 310 51.33 -11.86 16.44
C VAL A 310 50.92 -10.41 16.16
N PRO A 311 51.80 -9.52 15.64
CA PRO A 311 51.40 -8.16 15.29
C PRO A 311 50.32 -8.07 14.21
N VAL A 312 50.36 -8.97 13.20
CA VAL A 312 49.31 -9.03 12.16
C VAL A 312 47.97 -9.39 12.77
N LEU A 313 47.94 -10.39 13.65
CA LEU A 313 46.71 -10.83 14.30
C LEU A 313 46.12 -9.74 15.19
N VAL A 314 46.97 -9.07 15.98
CA VAL A 314 46.56 -7.92 16.82
C VAL A 314 46.04 -6.78 15.96
N PHE A 315 46.70 -6.47 14.85
CA PHE A 315 46.25 -5.45 13.92
C PHE A 315 44.90 -5.79 13.28
N LEU A 316 44.69 -7.04 12.83
CA LEU A 316 43.43 -7.48 12.26
C LEU A 316 42.28 -7.40 13.29
N LEU A 317 42.53 -7.83 14.53
CA LEU A 317 41.58 -7.69 15.63
C LEU A 317 41.21 -6.22 15.89
N HIS A 318 42.21 -5.33 15.91
CA HIS A 318 41.97 -3.90 16.09
C HIS A 318 41.26 -3.27 14.90
N ALA A 319 41.63 -3.62 13.66
CA ALA A 319 40.98 -3.12 12.46
C ALA A 319 39.50 -3.47 12.47
N VAL A 320 39.16 -4.74 12.71
CA VAL A 320 37.76 -5.20 12.79
C VAL A 320 36.99 -4.44 13.88
N GLY A 321 37.56 -4.28 15.07
CA GLY A 321 36.91 -3.55 16.16
C GLY A 321 36.69 -2.06 15.87
N VAL A 322 37.68 -1.39 15.28
CA VAL A 322 37.58 0.03 14.91
C VAL A 322 36.59 0.24 13.78
N PHE A 323 36.61 -0.61 12.74
CA PHE A 323 35.66 -0.51 11.64
C PHE A 323 34.22 -0.73 12.10
N ASP A 324 33.95 -1.73 12.95
CA ASP A 324 32.61 -1.96 13.50
C ASP A 324 32.13 -0.78 14.37
N GLY A 325 33.01 -0.24 15.22
CA GLY A 325 32.71 0.92 16.06
C GLY A 325 32.42 2.19 15.27
N VAL A 326 33.27 2.51 14.28
CA VAL A 326 33.09 3.68 13.40
C VAL A 326 31.82 3.53 12.57
N TYR A 327 31.57 2.34 12.01
CA TYR A 327 30.39 2.08 11.21
C TYR A 327 29.10 2.21 12.02
N LYS A 328 29.07 1.65 13.24
CA LYS A 328 27.92 1.78 14.16
C LYS A 328 27.70 3.24 14.57
N ALA A 329 28.77 3.97 14.93
CA ALA A 329 28.65 5.37 15.32
C ALA A 329 28.16 6.26 14.16
N ALA A 330 28.70 6.05 12.95
CA ALA A 330 28.26 6.75 11.74
C ALA A 330 26.78 6.46 11.44
N ARG A 331 26.35 5.21 11.53
CA ARG A 331 24.95 4.79 11.31
C ARG A 331 23.98 5.43 12.31
N VAL A 332 24.33 5.48 13.60
CA VAL A 332 23.50 6.12 14.64
C VAL A 332 23.42 7.63 14.40
N LYS A 333 24.55 8.28 14.12
CA LYS A 333 24.60 9.73 13.86
C LYS A 333 23.83 10.09 12.60
N PHE A 334 23.92 9.28 11.56
CA PHE A 334 23.15 9.42 10.32
C PHE A 334 21.64 9.28 10.57
N ARG A 335 21.20 8.28 11.34
CA ARG A 335 19.79 8.15 11.75
C ARG A 335 19.31 9.36 12.56
N SER A 336 20.13 9.88 13.46
CA SER A 336 19.80 11.09 14.23
C SER A 336 19.73 12.35 13.35
N LEU A 337 20.60 12.49 12.36
CA LEU A 337 20.55 13.60 11.42
C LEU A 337 19.33 13.50 10.50
N LEU A 338 18.99 12.30 10.04
CA LEU A 338 17.76 12.05 9.30
C LEU A 338 16.51 12.36 10.11
N SER A 339 16.46 11.96 11.39
CA SER A 339 15.32 12.29 12.25
C SER A 339 15.20 13.78 12.51
N LYS A 340 16.32 14.48 12.74
CA LYS A 340 16.36 15.94 12.90
C LYS A 340 15.97 16.68 11.62
N ALA A 341 16.43 16.21 10.46
CA ALA A 341 16.01 16.76 9.17
C ALA A 341 14.50 16.55 8.93
N ARG A 342 13.96 15.40 9.34
CA ARG A 342 12.52 15.12 9.30
C ARG A 342 11.74 16.06 10.23
N ILE A 343 12.25 16.35 11.43
CA ILE A 343 11.64 17.29 12.37
C ILE A 343 11.72 18.74 11.88
N LEU A 344 12.85 19.15 11.27
CA LEU A 344 12.97 20.49 10.71
C LEU A 344 12.00 20.70 9.54
N ASN A 345 11.81 19.66 8.72
CA ASN A 345 10.83 19.63 7.63
C ASN A 345 9.37 19.53 8.13
N LEU A 346 9.15 19.27 9.43
CA LEU A 346 7.84 19.33 10.09
C LEU A 346 7.57 20.70 10.72
N MET A 347 8.60 21.55 10.90
CA MET A 347 8.49 22.87 11.53
C MET A 347 8.50 24.04 10.53
N LEU A 348 8.97 23.81 9.31
CA LEU A 348 8.91 24.74 8.17
C LEU A 348 7.71 24.38 7.28
#